data_AF-A0A1W1Y112-F1
#
_entry.id   AF-A0A1W1Y112-F1
#
_cell.length_a   1.000
_cell.length_b   1.000
_cell.length_c   1.000
_cell.angle_alpha   90.00
_cell.angle_beta   90.00
_cell.angle_gamma   90.00
#
_symmetry.space_group_name_H-M   'P 1'
#
loop_
_entity.id
_entity.type
_entity.pdbx_description
1 polymer ?
#
loop_
_entity_poly.entity_id
_entity_poly.type
_entity_poly.pdbx_seq_one_letter_code
_entity_poly.pdbx_strand_id
1 'polypeptide(L)'
;MRKIMLGAAAFAALLALDAHAACRGNWAEGNTYQAGDVVTYNGQSYTALSTHTAYTGTNWNPGATPTLWKTGGSCSATPVPTATPTATPKPTATPVPTATPKPTVTPAPTATPVPTTTPTAAPTPTIAPTVTPQPSATPVPVGGCYAAWQSAVAYGAGSMVLYNGRAYQAKWWTQGEVPASNSGDGKPWQDFGACGSATAVPTATPVPTAAPTATPKPTATPVPSATPQPTATPQPTVLPTATPVPTVAPSATPAPTSAPTATPAPTATPVPTTVPSPTPTSVPGSWVLQNTFQNDSIGLYSASAFQNDWGIAPQSSTGVAAGRLSIVADPDNSTNKVLRVTYLAGQIGGDSAMTFDAPLGGVYKSLWLQYKVRFDNAFTWVKGGKLPGLGGGDTPTGCIQNGTFDGFTTRMMWRENGVAFSYQYYPGKKEECGDYYAVATKFKPGVWYTLTQQVIINDAGASNGEFRQWIDGVLTLQQSGLLFRNAAAVGVSAIKMDTFFGGSSTDWAPATDQYTYFDDFRVSADSPLALVDTLKPIPPHIDPINGYSQWSSAGTYQANALVYRIDAQGAYHYYKSRGYTAANTDPLSNSVLDIYYQVYSPIKLDTAQKWIELTTPWQ
;
A
#
# COMPACT_ATOMS: atom_id res chain seq x y z
N MET A 1 -14.92 73.22 40.56
CA MET A 1 -13.92 72.15 40.74
C MET A 1 -14.10 71.13 39.62
N ARG A 2 -13.15 71.04 38.69
CA ARG A 2 -12.32 69.83 38.37
C ARG A 2 -13.14 68.60 37.94
N LYS A 3 -12.90 67.91 36.83
CA LYS A 3 -11.81 67.88 35.83
C LYS A 3 -12.35 67.17 34.58
N ILE A 4 -11.95 67.68 33.42
CA ILE A 4 -12.06 67.04 32.11
C ILE A 4 -11.00 65.93 32.03
N MET A 5 -11.34 64.75 31.52
CA MET A 5 -10.37 63.79 30.97
C MET A 5 -10.87 63.28 29.61
N LEU A 6 -10.06 63.56 28.59
CA LEU A 6 -10.15 63.03 27.24
C LEU A 6 -9.85 61.51 27.27
N GLY A 7 -10.72 60.71 26.65
CA GLY A 7 -10.40 59.34 26.24
C GLY A 7 -9.98 59.34 24.77
N ALA A 8 -8.71 59.04 24.51
CA ALA A 8 -8.16 58.93 23.16
C ALA A 8 -8.60 57.62 22.50
N ALA A 9 -9.12 57.72 21.27
CA ALA A 9 -9.36 56.59 20.39
C ALA A 9 -8.03 56.08 19.82
N ALA A 10 -7.68 54.82 20.07
CA ALA A 10 -6.55 54.17 19.43
C ALA A 10 -7.04 53.44 18.17
N PHE A 11 -6.75 54.03 17.00
CA PHE A 11 -6.73 53.32 15.73
C PHE A 11 -5.54 52.35 15.72
N ALA A 12 -5.81 51.05 15.69
CA ALA A 12 -4.78 50.06 15.40
C ALA A 12 -4.54 50.02 13.88
N ALA A 13 -3.43 50.61 13.43
CA ALA A 13 -2.91 50.41 12.09
C ALA A 13 -2.38 48.97 11.97
N LEU A 14 -3.00 48.17 11.10
CA LEU A 14 -2.46 46.88 10.67
C LEU A 14 -1.19 47.17 9.86
N LEU A 15 -0.02 46.98 10.48
CA LEU A 15 1.25 46.89 9.74
C LEU A 15 1.25 45.52 9.05
N ALA A 16 1.04 45.51 7.74
CA ALA A 16 1.40 44.37 6.90
C ALA A 16 2.92 44.18 7.04
N LEU A 17 3.36 43.08 7.65
CA LEU A 17 4.74 42.65 7.49
C LEU A 17 4.90 42.19 6.04
N ASP A 18 5.49 43.04 5.21
CA ASP A 18 6.07 42.60 3.95
C ASP A 18 7.01 41.43 4.25
N ALA A 19 6.84 40.32 3.51
CA ALA A 19 7.72 39.18 3.56
C ALA A 19 9.12 39.62 3.10
N HIS A 20 9.97 39.99 4.05
CA HIS A 20 11.35 40.34 3.75
C HIS A 20 12.06 39.07 3.30
N ALA A 21 12.65 39.13 2.10
CA ALA A 21 13.48 38.09 1.52
C ALA A 21 14.45 37.49 2.56
N ALA A 22 14.37 36.19 2.81
CA ALA A 22 15.30 35.53 3.73
C ALA A 22 16.68 35.42 3.07
N CYS A 23 17.70 35.94 3.75
CA CYS A 23 19.09 35.86 3.29
C CYS A 23 19.66 34.49 3.63
N ARG A 24 19.98 33.69 2.60
CA ARG A 24 20.40 32.29 2.75
C ARG A 24 21.90 32.07 2.59
N GLY A 25 22.68 33.14 2.49
CA GLY A 25 24.14 33.07 2.35
C GLY A 25 24.55 32.52 0.99
N ASN A 26 25.65 31.77 0.93
CA ASN A 26 26.13 31.22 -0.34
C ASN A 26 25.21 30.13 -0.87
N TRP A 27 24.94 30.16 -2.17
CA TRP A 27 24.22 29.09 -2.84
C TRP A 27 25.03 27.77 -2.79
N ALA A 28 24.33 26.66 -2.56
CA ALA A 28 24.88 25.32 -2.59
C ALA A 28 23.82 24.31 -3.02
N GLU A 29 24.26 23.27 -3.74
CA GLU A 29 23.40 22.14 -4.10
C GLU A 29 22.94 21.37 -2.86
N GLY A 30 21.78 20.74 -2.97
CA GLY A 30 21.08 20.02 -1.88
C GLY A 30 20.15 20.89 -1.04
N ASN A 31 20.18 22.22 -1.21
CA ASN A 31 19.33 23.13 -0.46
C ASN A 31 17.99 23.41 -1.16
N THR A 32 16.95 23.63 -0.36
CA THR A 32 15.66 24.17 -0.81
C THR A 32 15.63 25.68 -0.62
N TYR A 33 15.33 26.40 -1.69
CA TYR A 33 15.17 27.84 -1.71
C TYR A 33 13.71 28.19 -1.95
N GLN A 34 13.15 29.03 -1.09
CA GLN A 34 11.81 29.58 -1.22
C GLN A 34 11.79 30.73 -2.23
N ALA A 35 10.67 30.95 -2.90
CA ALA A 35 10.49 32.14 -3.73
C ALA A 35 10.75 33.41 -2.91
N GLY A 36 11.62 34.28 -3.40
CA GLY A 36 12.07 35.49 -2.71
C GLY A 36 13.35 35.34 -1.88
N ASP A 37 13.88 34.13 -1.66
CA ASP A 37 15.17 33.95 -0.97
C ASP A 37 16.31 34.62 -1.74
N VAL A 38 17.26 35.24 -1.03
CA VAL A 38 18.46 35.82 -1.62
C VAL A 38 19.71 35.02 -1.25
N VAL A 39 20.50 34.64 -2.26
CA VAL A 39 21.74 33.87 -2.13
C VAL A 39 22.89 34.55 -2.85
N THR A 40 24.13 34.22 -2.45
CA THR A 40 25.35 34.63 -3.15
C THR A 40 25.92 33.45 -3.95
N TYR A 41 26.16 33.62 -5.25
CA TYR A 41 26.81 32.61 -6.10
C TYR A 41 27.87 33.29 -6.97
N ASN A 42 29.10 32.78 -6.95
CA ASN A 42 30.27 33.39 -7.62
C ASN A 42 30.45 34.89 -7.33
N GLY A 43 30.18 35.32 -6.10
CA GLY A 43 30.34 36.70 -5.65
C GLY A 43 29.23 37.66 -6.09
N GLN A 44 28.17 37.17 -6.73
CA GLN A 44 27.00 37.95 -7.14
C GLN A 44 25.75 37.49 -6.38
N SER A 45 24.84 38.42 -6.09
CA SER A 45 23.56 38.14 -5.41
C SER A 45 22.47 37.74 -6.39
N TYR A 46 21.66 36.76 -6.01
CA TYR A 46 20.51 36.27 -6.77
C TYR A 46 19.29 36.08 -5.88
N THR A 47 18.12 36.38 -6.42
CA THR A 47 16.82 36.15 -5.78
C THR A 47 16.14 34.95 -6.44
N ALA A 48 15.63 34.01 -5.65
CA ALA A 48 14.84 32.88 -6.15
C ALA A 48 13.47 33.35 -6.66
N LEU A 49 13.08 32.93 -7.87
CA LEU A 49 11.80 33.28 -8.50
C LEU A 49 10.67 32.30 -8.15
N SER A 50 11.01 31.09 -7.76
CA SER A 50 10.07 30.03 -7.40
C SER A 50 10.69 29.12 -6.36
N THR A 51 9.86 28.55 -5.48
CA THR A 51 10.33 27.58 -4.49
C THR A 51 10.83 26.33 -5.21
N HIS A 52 12.07 25.93 -4.95
CA HIS A 52 12.68 24.76 -5.57
C HIS A 52 13.80 24.19 -4.69
N THR A 53 14.12 22.92 -4.90
CA THR A 53 15.32 22.28 -4.35
C THR A 53 16.37 22.16 -5.43
N ALA A 54 17.57 22.69 -5.20
CA ALA A 54 18.69 22.55 -6.11
C ALA A 54 19.36 21.18 -5.92
N TYR A 55 18.69 20.09 -6.32
CA TYR A 55 19.19 18.72 -6.11
C TYR A 55 20.61 18.55 -6.67
N THR A 56 21.44 17.78 -5.97
CA THR A 56 22.85 17.58 -6.32
C THR A 56 23.00 17.02 -7.74
N GLY A 57 23.85 17.63 -8.56
CA GLY A 57 24.08 17.22 -9.95
C GLY A 57 23.07 17.71 -10.98
N THR A 58 22.03 18.46 -10.58
CA THR A 58 21.10 19.10 -11.54
C THR A 58 21.66 20.36 -12.18
N ASN A 59 22.73 20.93 -11.61
CA ASN A 59 23.33 22.19 -12.04
C ASN A 59 22.34 23.38 -12.06
N TRP A 60 21.32 23.36 -11.19
CA TRP A 60 20.34 24.45 -11.02
C TRP A 60 20.92 25.64 -10.25
N ASN A 61 22.13 26.04 -10.64
CA ASN A 61 22.81 27.17 -10.03
C ASN A 61 22.24 28.50 -10.57
N PRO A 62 22.35 29.60 -9.81
CA PRO A 62 21.77 30.88 -10.19
C PRO A 62 22.28 31.47 -11.51
N GLY A 63 23.48 31.09 -11.96
CA GLY A 63 24.03 31.52 -13.25
C GLY A 63 23.56 30.70 -14.46
N ALA A 64 23.09 29.47 -14.24
CA ALA A 64 22.71 28.54 -15.31
C ALA A 64 21.18 28.39 -15.47
N THR A 65 20.38 28.86 -14.50
CA THR A 65 18.92 28.65 -14.48
C THR A 65 18.11 29.94 -14.27
N PRO A 66 18.01 30.81 -15.30
CA PRO A 66 17.33 32.10 -15.21
C PRO A 66 15.79 31.99 -15.02
N THR A 67 15.22 30.80 -15.19
CA THR A 67 13.82 30.51 -14.87
C THR A 67 13.58 30.34 -13.37
N LEU A 68 14.62 29.99 -12.60
CA LEU A 68 14.56 29.78 -11.15
C LEU A 68 15.19 30.93 -10.36
N TRP A 69 16.09 31.70 -10.99
CA TRP A 69 16.87 32.74 -10.33
C TRP A 69 16.89 34.03 -11.14
N LYS A 70 16.85 35.17 -10.43
CA LYS A 70 17.03 36.50 -10.99
C LYS A 70 18.21 37.19 -10.33
N THR A 71 19.09 37.79 -11.12
CA THR A 71 20.23 38.57 -10.61
C THR A 71 19.74 39.78 -9.80
N GLY A 72 20.29 39.98 -8.60
CA GLY A 72 19.93 41.06 -7.68
C GLY A 72 19.36 40.58 -6.33
N GLY A 73 19.15 41.53 -5.42
CA GLY A 73 18.71 41.31 -4.03
C GLY A 73 19.72 41.89 -3.02
N SER A 74 19.26 42.57 -1.98
CA SER A 74 20.12 43.18 -0.94
C SER A 74 19.81 42.61 0.44
N CYS A 75 20.84 42.10 1.11
CA CYS A 75 20.78 41.65 2.51
C CYS A 75 21.36 42.72 3.43
N SER A 76 20.57 43.21 4.39
CA SER A 76 21.08 44.06 5.49
C SER A 76 20.76 43.38 6.82
N ALA A 77 21.77 42.81 7.47
CA ALA A 77 21.61 42.14 8.76
C ALA A 77 21.59 43.19 9.88
N THR A 78 20.48 43.28 10.62
CA THR A 78 20.43 43.99 11.90
C THR A 78 20.67 42.98 13.04
N PRO A 79 21.66 43.18 13.93
CA PRO A 79 21.97 42.22 14.98
C PRO A 79 20.97 42.31 16.17
N VAL A 80 20.49 41.17 16.66
CA VAL A 80 19.61 41.01 17.84
C VAL A 80 20.38 40.23 18.94
N PRO A 81 20.24 40.57 20.24
CA PRO A 81 21.27 40.30 21.25
C PRO A 81 21.26 38.89 21.86
N THR A 82 22.45 38.47 22.27
CA THR A 82 22.84 37.17 22.85
C THR A 82 22.31 36.95 24.27
N ALA A 83 21.71 35.79 24.55
CA ALA A 83 21.36 35.34 25.91
C ALA A 83 22.49 34.52 26.57
N THR A 84 22.71 34.74 27.86
CA THR A 84 23.76 34.17 28.71
C THR A 84 23.50 32.70 29.09
N PRO A 85 24.50 31.79 29.04
CA PRO A 85 24.29 30.36 29.32
C PRO A 85 24.23 30.03 30.83
N THR A 86 23.34 29.10 31.19
CA THR A 86 23.23 28.49 32.53
C THR A 86 24.03 27.19 32.60
N ALA A 87 24.64 26.90 33.76
CA ALA A 87 25.66 25.87 33.97
C ALA A 87 25.19 24.42 33.80
N THR A 88 26.04 23.61 33.17
CA THR A 88 25.90 22.17 32.88
C THR A 88 26.20 21.30 34.12
N PRO A 89 25.45 20.21 34.38
CA PRO A 89 25.80 19.24 35.43
C PRO A 89 26.95 18.31 35.00
N LYS A 90 27.74 17.91 36.01
CA LYS A 90 28.96 17.09 35.96
C LYS A 90 28.69 15.65 35.47
N PRO A 91 29.54 15.06 34.60
CA PRO A 91 29.32 13.72 34.07
C PRO A 91 29.55 12.61 35.12
N THR A 92 28.63 11.66 35.16
CA THR A 92 28.74 10.39 35.89
C THR A 92 29.55 9.38 35.05
N ALA A 93 30.42 8.61 35.71
CA ALA A 93 31.37 7.71 35.07
C ALA A 93 30.69 6.61 34.23
N THR A 94 31.18 6.43 33.01
CA THR A 94 30.82 5.37 32.07
C THR A 94 31.24 3.99 32.61
N PRO A 95 30.36 2.97 32.60
CA PRO A 95 30.75 1.61 32.96
C PRO A 95 31.70 1.01 31.91
N VAL A 96 32.69 0.26 32.39
CA VAL A 96 33.72 -0.44 31.61
C VAL A 96 33.06 -1.59 30.81
N PRO A 97 33.33 -1.74 29.51
CA PRO A 97 32.76 -2.83 28.71
C PRO A 97 33.27 -4.19 29.18
N THR A 98 32.34 -5.10 29.45
CA THR A 98 32.61 -6.51 29.72
C THR A 98 33.09 -7.20 28.44
N ALA A 99 34.15 -7.99 28.51
CA ALA A 99 34.73 -8.69 27.36
C ALA A 99 33.70 -9.65 26.71
N THR A 100 33.43 -9.43 25.43
CA THR A 100 32.61 -10.29 24.58
C THR A 100 33.26 -11.68 24.45
N PRO A 101 32.51 -12.79 24.61
CA PRO A 101 33.05 -14.13 24.40
C PRO A 101 33.51 -14.32 22.94
N LYS A 102 34.68 -14.93 22.78
CA LYS A 102 35.29 -15.30 21.50
C LYS A 102 34.36 -16.23 20.72
N PRO A 103 34.12 -15.99 19.41
CA PRO A 103 33.24 -16.84 18.61
C PRO A 103 33.75 -18.28 18.54
N THR A 104 32.86 -19.22 18.82
CA THR A 104 33.09 -20.66 18.66
C THR A 104 33.12 -20.99 17.17
N VAL A 105 34.21 -21.62 16.72
CA VAL A 105 34.36 -22.10 15.33
C VAL A 105 33.29 -23.14 15.03
N THR A 106 32.47 -22.85 14.02
CA THR A 106 31.49 -23.79 13.46
C THR A 106 32.25 -24.83 12.61
N PRO A 107 32.02 -26.14 12.78
CA PRO A 107 32.68 -27.15 11.97
C PRO A 107 32.29 -27.00 10.49
N ALA A 108 33.28 -27.19 9.61
CA ALA A 108 33.12 -27.09 8.17
C ALA A 108 32.14 -28.16 7.64
N PRO A 109 31.26 -27.84 6.67
CA PRO A 109 30.32 -28.80 6.13
C PRO A 109 31.05 -29.93 5.39
N THR A 110 30.73 -31.17 5.76
CA THR A 110 31.16 -32.38 5.07
C THR A 110 30.60 -32.40 3.65
N ALA A 111 31.46 -32.61 2.65
CA ALA A 111 31.06 -32.71 1.24
C ALA A 111 30.05 -33.86 1.05
N THR A 112 28.87 -33.52 0.53
CA THR A 112 27.85 -34.50 0.12
C THR A 112 28.22 -35.03 -1.27
N PRO A 113 28.18 -36.35 -1.53
CA PRO A 113 28.50 -36.90 -2.85
C PRO A 113 27.50 -36.44 -3.91
N VAL A 114 28.03 -36.03 -5.06
CA VAL A 114 27.27 -35.63 -6.25
C VAL A 114 26.77 -36.90 -6.97
N PRO A 115 25.44 -37.13 -7.10
CA PRO A 115 24.94 -38.18 -7.98
C PRO A 115 25.02 -37.70 -9.44
N THR A 116 25.72 -38.48 -10.27
CA THR A 116 25.76 -38.32 -11.72
C THR A 116 24.52 -38.95 -12.33
N THR A 117 23.54 -38.14 -12.74
CA THR A 117 22.47 -38.59 -13.65
C THR A 117 22.39 -37.64 -14.83
N THR A 118 22.81 -38.12 -15.99
CA THR A 118 22.60 -37.49 -17.29
C THR A 118 21.10 -37.36 -17.55
N PRO A 119 20.54 -36.15 -17.76
CA PRO A 119 19.13 -36.02 -18.10
C PRO A 119 18.91 -36.42 -19.56
N THR A 120 18.08 -37.44 -19.76
CA THR A 120 17.46 -37.71 -21.06
C THR A 120 16.37 -36.67 -21.28
N ALA A 121 16.38 -35.98 -22.43
CA ALA A 121 15.41 -34.95 -22.76
C ALA A 121 13.98 -35.54 -22.80
N ALA A 122 13.11 -35.07 -21.91
CA ALA A 122 11.68 -35.34 -21.94
C ALA A 122 11.01 -34.43 -23.01
N PRO A 123 9.99 -34.93 -23.74
CA PRO A 123 9.29 -34.14 -24.74
C PRO A 123 8.53 -32.97 -24.09
N THR A 124 8.65 -31.79 -24.69
CA THR A 124 8.00 -30.55 -24.26
C THR A 124 6.47 -30.66 -24.44
N PRO A 125 5.64 -30.42 -23.40
CA PRO A 125 4.20 -30.34 -23.59
C PRO A 125 3.84 -29.06 -24.37
N THR A 126 3.15 -29.25 -25.50
CA THR A 126 2.56 -28.16 -26.29
C THR A 126 1.39 -27.55 -25.52
N ILE A 127 1.52 -26.28 -25.14
CA ILE A 127 0.44 -25.53 -24.48
C ILE A 127 -0.61 -25.15 -25.54
N ALA A 128 -1.87 -25.54 -25.30
CA ALA A 128 -3.01 -25.12 -26.10
C ALA A 128 -3.28 -23.61 -25.91
N PRO A 129 -3.64 -22.85 -26.96
CA PRO A 129 -3.92 -21.43 -26.84
C PRO A 129 -5.16 -21.18 -25.95
N THR A 130 -4.97 -20.38 -24.91
CA THR A 130 -6.02 -19.92 -24.00
C THR A 130 -6.96 -18.93 -24.72
N VAL A 131 -8.26 -19.21 -24.71
CA VAL A 131 -9.30 -18.30 -25.20
C VAL A 131 -9.43 -17.07 -24.29
N THR A 132 -9.45 -15.88 -24.88
CA THR A 132 -9.69 -14.60 -24.19
C THR A 132 -11.20 -14.39 -24.02
N PRO A 133 -11.73 -14.11 -22.81
CA PRO A 133 -13.16 -13.84 -22.65
C PRO A 133 -13.52 -12.43 -23.17
N GLN A 134 -14.62 -12.38 -23.92
CA GLN A 134 -15.24 -11.17 -24.48
C GLN A 134 -16.19 -10.52 -23.47
N PRO A 135 -16.24 -9.17 -23.34
CA PRO A 135 -17.15 -8.49 -22.42
C PRO A 135 -18.62 -8.61 -22.83
N SER A 136 -19.46 -8.88 -21.82
CA SER A 136 -20.92 -8.85 -21.87
C SER A 136 -21.41 -7.41 -21.83
N ALA A 137 -22.16 -6.98 -22.85
CA ALA A 137 -22.89 -5.72 -22.81
C ALA A 137 -24.29 -5.95 -22.23
N THR A 138 -24.70 -5.11 -21.27
CA THR A 138 -26.10 -4.98 -20.85
C THR A 138 -26.75 -3.83 -21.62
N PRO A 139 -27.83 -4.06 -22.38
CA PRO A 139 -28.67 -2.95 -22.82
C PRO A 139 -30.16 -3.18 -22.55
N VAL A 140 -30.87 -2.20 -21.99
CA VAL A 140 -32.32 -1.98 -22.20
C VAL A 140 -32.57 -0.47 -22.10
N PRO A 141 -33.26 0.18 -23.07
CA PRO A 141 -34.73 0.24 -23.04
C PRO A 141 -35.43 -0.39 -24.25
N VAL A 142 -36.65 -0.86 -23.96
CA VAL A 142 -37.56 -1.67 -24.77
C VAL A 142 -37.91 -1.04 -26.13
N GLY A 143 -37.73 -1.81 -27.20
CA GLY A 143 -38.19 -1.48 -28.56
C GLY A 143 -37.59 -2.32 -29.70
N GLY A 144 -36.55 -3.10 -29.47
CA GLY A 144 -35.97 -4.00 -30.48
C GLY A 144 -34.92 -4.91 -29.83
N CYS A 145 -34.76 -6.13 -30.33
CA CYS A 145 -34.08 -7.22 -29.61
C CYS A 145 -32.58 -7.01 -29.31
N TYR A 146 -31.96 -5.93 -29.79
CA TYR A 146 -30.55 -5.59 -29.57
C TYR A 146 -30.33 -4.07 -29.47
N ALA A 147 -29.18 -3.65 -28.91
CA ALA A 147 -28.80 -2.24 -28.86
C ALA A 147 -28.60 -1.66 -30.27
N ALA A 148 -28.95 -0.38 -30.48
CA ALA A 148 -28.78 0.28 -31.76
C ALA A 148 -27.28 0.36 -32.15
N TRP A 149 -26.97 0.09 -33.42
CA TRP A 149 -25.61 0.25 -33.94
C TRP A 149 -25.19 1.74 -33.90
N GLN A 150 -23.94 1.99 -33.52
CA GLN A 150 -23.34 3.31 -33.44
C GLN A 150 -21.98 3.30 -34.15
N SER A 151 -21.75 4.25 -35.05
CA SER A 151 -20.54 4.31 -35.87
C SER A 151 -19.24 4.49 -35.07
N ALA A 152 -19.31 5.15 -33.91
CA ALA A 152 -18.14 5.38 -33.07
C ALA A 152 -17.78 4.19 -32.17
N VAL A 153 -18.63 3.17 -32.08
CA VAL A 153 -18.42 1.99 -31.22
C VAL A 153 -17.70 0.90 -32.01
N ALA A 154 -16.64 0.35 -31.40
CA ALA A 154 -16.00 -0.86 -31.92
C ALA A 154 -16.73 -2.10 -31.42
N TYR A 155 -17.11 -2.97 -32.35
CA TYR A 155 -17.82 -4.22 -32.08
C TYR A 155 -16.87 -5.40 -32.29
N GLY A 156 -16.77 -6.28 -31.30
CA GLY A 156 -16.03 -7.54 -31.42
C GLY A 156 -16.82 -8.60 -32.19
N ALA A 157 -16.16 -9.70 -32.57
CA ALA A 157 -16.84 -10.85 -33.18
C ALA A 157 -18.02 -11.31 -32.29
N GLY A 158 -19.14 -11.66 -32.91
CA GLY A 158 -20.34 -12.12 -32.20
C GLY A 158 -21.22 -11.02 -31.61
N SER A 159 -20.77 -9.75 -31.55
CA SER A 159 -21.60 -8.63 -31.08
C SER A 159 -22.87 -8.48 -31.93
N MET A 160 -24.02 -8.36 -31.28
CA MET A 160 -25.32 -8.17 -31.92
C MET A 160 -25.79 -6.72 -31.81
N VAL A 161 -26.24 -6.15 -32.93
CA VAL A 161 -26.73 -4.77 -33.00
C VAL A 161 -28.03 -4.69 -33.80
N LEU A 162 -28.84 -3.68 -33.50
CA LEU A 162 -30.03 -3.32 -34.26
C LEU A 162 -29.70 -2.16 -35.20
N TYR A 163 -29.96 -2.31 -36.49
CA TYR A 163 -29.84 -1.23 -37.47
C TYR A 163 -30.99 -1.29 -38.46
N ASN A 164 -31.73 -0.18 -38.63
CA ASN A 164 -32.91 -0.10 -39.50
C ASN A 164 -33.93 -1.24 -39.30
N GLY A 165 -34.19 -1.61 -38.03
CA GLY A 165 -35.17 -2.65 -37.66
C GLY A 165 -34.72 -4.10 -37.87
N ARG A 166 -33.45 -4.32 -38.26
CA ARG A 166 -32.87 -5.65 -38.48
C ARG A 166 -31.72 -5.92 -37.51
N ALA A 167 -31.57 -7.19 -37.14
CA ALA A 167 -30.46 -7.66 -36.31
C ALA A 167 -29.24 -7.98 -37.19
N TYR A 168 -28.07 -7.53 -36.74
CA TYR A 168 -26.79 -7.86 -37.38
C TYR A 168 -25.81 -8.39 -36.35
N GLN A 169 -25.01 -9.38 -36.73
CA GLN A 169 -23.89 -9.89 -35.95
C GLN A 169 -22.57 -9.49 -36.59
N ALA A 170 -21.62 -9.00 -35.79
CA ALA A 170 -20.25 -8.79 -36.23
C ALA A 170 -19.54 -10.14 -36.43
N LYS A 171 -18.96 -10.39 -37.61
CA LYS A 171 -18.19 -11.61 -37.91
C LYS A 171 -16.76 -11.53 -37.36
N TRP A 172 -16.23 -10.32 -37.20
CA TRP A 172 -14.94 -9.97 -36.62
C TRP A 172 -14.99 -8.52 -36.14
N TRP A 173 -13.87 -8.00 -35.61
CA TRP A 173 -13.77 -6.62 -35.14
C TRP A 173 -14.15 -5.61 -36.24
N THR A 174 -15.02 -4.66 -35.92
CA THR A 174 -15.53 -3.64 -36.86
C THR A 174 -15.90 -2.36 -36.11
N GLN A 175 -15.59 -1.19 -36.68
CA GLN A 175 -15.92 0.13 -36.14
C GLN A 175 -16.22 1.10 -37.29
N GLY A 176 -17.41 1.69 -37.29
CA GLY A 176 -17.81 2.66 -38.32
C GLY A 176 -18.38 2.06 -39.60
N GLU A 177 -18.20 0.75 -39.87
CA GLU A 177 -18.83 0.09 -41.02
C GLU A 177 -20.34 -0.14 -40.78
N VAL A 178 -21.18 0.56 -41.52
CA VAL A 178 -22.65 0.49 -41.42
C VAL A 178 -23.16 -0.93 -41.74
N PRO A 179 -23.96 -1.59 -40.87
CA PRO A 179 -24.33 -3.00 -41.02
C PRO A 179 -25.05 -3.36 -42.33
N ALA A 180 -26.01 -2.52 -42.75
CA ALA A 180 -26.81 -2.81 -43.94
C ALA A 180 -25.99 -2.83 -45.24
N SER A 181 -24.96 -1.99 -45.38
CA SER A 181 -24.11 -1.89 -46.57
C SER A 181 -22.83 -2.74 -46.50
N ASN A 182 -22.58 -3.35 -45.33
CA ASN A 182 -21.40 -4.17 -45.07
C ASN A 182 -21.80 -5.55 -44.55
N SER A 183 -22.85 -6.13 -45.14
CA SER A 183 -23.30 -7.50 -44.86
C SER A 183 -23.08 -8.44 -46.05
N GLY A 184 -22.77 -9.71 -45.78
CA GLY A 184 -22.54 -10.76 -46.79
C GLY A 184 -21.16 -11.42 -46.73
N ASP A 185 -20.81 -12.14 -47.78
CA ASP A 185 -19.53 -12.87 -47.85
C ASP A 185 -18.35 -11.89 -47.88
N GLY A 186 -17.35 -12.15 -47.03
CA GLY A 186 -16.18 -11.27 -46.88
C GLY A 186 -16.44 -9.90 -46.23
N LYS A 187 -17.65 -9.63 -45.74
CA LYS A 187 -18.01 -8.36 -45.08
C LYS A 187 -18.16 -8.53 -43.56
N PRO A 188 -17.96 -7.46 -42.77
CA PRO A 188 -17.90 -7.55 -41.30
C PRO A 188 -19.23 -7.90 -40.63
N TRP A 189 -20.37 -7.72 -41.29
CA TRP A 189 -21.69 -8.00 -40.71
C TRP A 189 -22.38 -9.21 -41.35
N GLN A 190 -23.14 -9.94 -40.54
CA GLN A 190 -24.11 -10.93 -40.98
C GLN A 190 -25.51 -10.45 -40.60
N ASP A 191 -26.43 -10.41 -41.57
CA ASP A 191 -27.83 -10.02 -41.35
C ASP A 191 -28.65 -11.22 -40.86
N PHE A 192 -29.36 -11.05 -39.75
CA PHE A 192 -30.21 -12.05 -39.11
C PHE A 192 -31.72 -11.75 -39.27
N GLY A 193 -32.08 -10.72 -40.04
CA GLY A 193 -33.47 -10.40 -40.33
C GLY A 193 -34.13 -9.45 -39.32
N ALA A 194 -35.44 -9.29 -39.45
CA ALA A 194 -36.23 -8.40 -38.60
C ALA A 194 -36.33 -8.95 -37.16
N CYS A 195 -36.18 -8.07 -36.17
CA CYS A 195 -36.37 -8.42 -34.76
C CYS A 195 -37.88 -8.53 -34.44
N GLY A 196 -38.41 -9.72 -34.13
CA GLY A 196 -39.80 -9.84 -33.65
C GLY A 196 -40.60 -11.13 -33.93
N SER A 197 -39.97 -12.29 -34.19
CA SER A 197 -40.74 -13.54 -34.30
C SER A 197 -39.95 -14.70 -33.69
N ALA A 198 -40.46 -15.23 -32.59
CA ALA A 198 -39.89 -16.38 -31.91
C ALA A 198 -39.94 -17.61 -32.83
N THR A 199 -38.78 -18.14 -33.20
CA THR A 199 -38.61 -19.58 -33.49
C THR A 199 -37.14 -19.94 -33.24
N ALA A 200 -36.90 -20.90 -32.37
CA ALA A 200 -35.56 -21.36 -32.00
C ALA A 200 -34.84 -21.96 -33.22
N VAL A 201 -33.57 -21.58 -33.45
CA VAL A 201 -32.67 -22.26 -34.39
C VAL A 201 -31.22 -22.16 -33.88
N PRO A 202 -30.31 -23.06 -34.26
CA PRO A 202 -29.73 -24.09 -33.41
C PRO A 202 -28.31 -23.74 -32.96
N THR A 203 -27.83 -24.45 -31.94
CA THR A 203 -26.41 -24.46 -31.55
C THR A 203 -25.56 -25.04 -32.68
N ALA A 204 -24.76 -24.20 -33.36
CA ALA A 204 -23.82 -24.64 -34.37
C ALA A 204 -22.54 -25.19 -33.71
N THR A 205 -22.21 -26.45 -34.04
CA THR A 205 -20.95 -27.11 -33.75
C THR A 205 -19.80 -26.38 -34.48
N PRO A 206 -18.69 -26.03 -33.82
CA PRO A 206 -17.61 -25.31 -34.49
C PRO A 206 -16.91 -26.20 -35.53
N VAL A 207 -16.78 -25.68 -36.75
CA VAL A 207 -15.96 -26.22 -37.84
C VAL A 207 -14.50 -25.83 -37.60
N PRO A 208 -13.51 -26.74 -37.75
CA PRO A 208 -12.10 -26.43 -37.52
C PRO A 208 -11.54 -25.53 -38.63
N THR A 209 -11.09 -24.33 -38.26
CA THR A 209 -10.37 -23.41 -39.14
C THR A 209 -8.92 -23.89 -39.34
N ALA A 210 -8.44 -23.84 -40.59
CA ALA A 210 -7.13 -24.33 -41.01
C ALA A 210 -5.95 -23.72 -40.23
N ALA A 211 -4.96 -24.57 -39.95
CA ALA A 211 -3.75 -24.26 -39.20
C ALA A 211 -2.86 -23.22 -39.90
N PRO A 212 -2.27 -22.24 -39.18
CA PRO A 212 -1.28 -21.34 -39.76
C PRO A 212 0.06 -22.05 -39.97
N THR A 213 0.64 -21.84 -41.16
CA THR A 213 1.95 -22.34 -41.58
C THR A 213 3.06 -21.83 -40.67
N ALA A 214 3.95 -22.72 -40.24
CA ALA A 214 5.05 -22.42 -39.31
C ALA A 214 6.09 -21.45 -39.89
N THR A 215 6.40 -20.39 -39.15
CA THR A 215 7.55 -19.50 -39.38
C THR A 215 8.85 -20.23 -38.99
N PRO A 216 9.95 -20.13 -39.77
CA PRO A 216 11.17 -20.88 -39.50
C PRO A 216 11.82 -20.51 -38.15
N LYS A 217 12.29 -21.55 -37.46
CA LYS A 217 12.99 -21.52 -36.17
C LYS A 217 14.29 -20.69 -36.25
N PRO A 218 14.59 -19.78 -35.30
CA PRO A 218 15.86 -19.08 -35.25
C PRO A 218 17.01 -20.08 -35.03
N THR A 219 18.08 -19.91 -35.79
CA THR A 219 19.33 -20.67 -35.66
C THR A 219 20.02 -20.27 -34.36
N ALA A 220 20.46 -21.25 -33.57
CA ALA A 220 21.12 -21.02 -32.28
C ALA A 220 22.45 -20.29 -32.48
N THR A 221 22.59 -19.13 -31.83
CA THR A 221 23.87 -18.44 -31.65
C THR A 221 24.78 -19.29 -30.75
N PRO A 222 26.06 -19.55 -31.11
CA PRO A 222 26.95 -20.34 -30.28
C PRO A 222 27.22 -19.66 -28.94
N VAL A 223 27.19 -20.47 -27.87
CA VAL A 223 27.49 -20.08 -26.49
C VAL A 223 29.00 -19.78 -26.38
N PRO A 224 29.43 -18.62 -25.81
CA PRO A 224 30.84 -18.39 -25.56
C PRO A 224 31.38 -19.35 -24.49
N SER A 225 32.52 -19.96 -24.80
CA SER A 225 33.28 -20.86 -23.95
C SER A 225 33.65 -20.19 -22.62
N ALA A 226 33.51 -20.93 -21.51
CA ALA A 226 33.87 -20.47 -20.18
C ALA A 226 35.36 -20.08 -20.10
N THR A 227 35.62 -18.87 -19.63
CA THR A 227 36.95 -18.38 -19.24
C THR A 227 37.42 -19.13 -18.00
N PRO A 228 38.68 -19.62 -17.93
CA PRO A 228 39.18 -20.31 -16.75
C PRO A 228 39.21 -19.39 -15.52
N GLN A 229 38.73 -19.94 -14.39
CA GLN A 229 38.73 -19.31 -13.08
C GLN A 229 40.17 -19.06 -12.59
N PRO A 230 40.50 -17.87 -12.06
CA PRO A 230 41.84 -17.60 -11.53
C PRO A 230 42.12 -18.42 -10.27
N THR A 231 43.29 -19.06 -10.28
CA THR A 231 43.88 -19.81 -9.17
C THR A 231 44.16 -18.89 -7.98
N ALA A 232 43.75 -19.31 -6.77
CA ALA A 232 44.00 -18.55 -5.55
C ALA A 232 45.51 -18.49 -5.24
N THR A 233 46.02 -17.28 -5.03
CA THR A 233 47.37 -16.98 -4.54
C THR A 233 47.54 -17.47 -3.10
N PRO A 234 48.64 -18.14 -2.72
CA PRO A 234 48.84 -18.62 -1.35
C PRO A 234 49.04 -17.44 -0.38
N GLN A 235 48.30 -17.47 0.73
CA GLN A 235 48.40 -16.51 1.83
C GLN A 235 49.68 -16.79 2.69
N PRO A 236 50.43 -15.77 3.12
CA PRO A 236 51.63 -15.96 3.94
C PRO A 236 51.30 -16.49 5.33
N THR A 237 52.02 -17.53 5.74
CA THR A 237 51.99 -18.09 7.09
C THR A 237 52.75 -17.17 8.04
N VAL A 238 52.06 -16.46 8.93
CA VAL A 238 52.70 -15.79 10.07
C VAL A 238 52.74 -16.74 11.26
N LEU A 239 53.95 -17.08 11.67
CA LEU A 239 54.28 -17.84 12.88
C LEU A 239 54.19 -16.92 14.10
N PRO A 240 53.36 -17.20 15.12
CA PRO A 240 53.45 -16.49 16.39
C PRO A 240 54.52 -17.15 17.27
N THR A 241 55.62 -16.45 17.47
CA THR A 241 56.62 -16.74 18.50
C THR A 241 56.04 -16.42 19.87
N ALA A 242 55.92 -17.43 20.75
CA ALA A 242 55.53 -17.25 22.13
C ALA A 242 56.76 -16.90 22.99
N THR A 243 56.72 -15.74 23.66
CA THR A 243 57.66 -15.38 24.73
C THR A 243 57.06 -15.83 26.07
N PRO A 244 57.81 -16.53 26.95
CA PRO A 244 57.30 -17.01 28.22
C PRO A 244 57.27 -15.87 29.28
N VAL A 245 56.22 -15.85 30.09
CA VAL A 245 56.07 -15.00 31.29
C VAL A 245 55.84 -15.91 32.50
N PRO A 246 56.43 -15.62 33.67
CA PRO A 246 56.78 -16.64 34.66
C PRO A 246 55.65 -17.06 35.58
N THR A 247 55.84 -18.29 36.07
CA THR A 247 55.12 -19.05 37.09
C THR A 247 54.91 -18.27 38.40
N VAL A 248 53.67 -18.29 38.90
CA VAL A 248 53.36 -18.04 40.32
C VAL A 248 52.66 -19.27 40.92
N ALA A 249 53.05 -19.55 42.16
CA ALA A 249 52.87 -20.76 42.95
C ALA A 249 51.40 -21.13 43.28
N PRO A 250 51.11 -22.40 43.65
CA PRO A 250 49.77 -22.88 43.91
C PRO A 250 49.28 -22.46 45.30
N SER A 251 47.99 -22.12 45.41
CA SER A 251 47.31 -21.93 46.70
C SER A 251 46.06 -22.81 46.79
N ALA A 252 46.05 -23.61 47.85
CA ALA A 252 45.07 -24.52 48.46
C ALA A 252 43.74 -24.85 47.73
N THR A 253 43.56 -26.16 47.55
CA THR A 253 42.30 -26.88 47.27
C THR A 253 41.30 -26.76 48.44
N PRO A 254 40.04 -26.32 48.22
CA PRO A 254 38.94 -26.61 49.12
C PRO A 254 38.29 -27.97 48.80
N ALA A 255 37.95 -28.69 49.86
CA ALA A 255 37.33 -30.01 49.90
C ALA A 255 35.93 -30.06 49.24
N PRO A 256 35.45 -31.24 48.81
CA PRO A 256 34.17 -31.39 48.14
C PRO A 256 33.03 -31.38 49.18
N THR A 257 32.06 -30.49 48.99
CA THR A 257 30.78 -30.54 49.70
C THR A 257 29.63 -30.77 48.72
N SER A 258 28.68 -31.54 49.22
CA SER A 258 27.65 -32.34 48.56
C SER A 258 26.46 -31.57 47.98
N ALA A 259 25.83 -32.25 47.02
CA ALA A 259 24.44 -32.18 46.54
C ALA A 259 24.11 -31.11 45.47
N PRO A 260 23.57 -31.54 44.29
CA PRO A 260 23.08 -30.62 43.28
C PRO A 260 21.77 -29.98 43.73
N THR A 261 21.76 -28.65 43.87
CA THR A 261 20.53 -27.86 43.97
C THR A 261 19.80 -27.94 42.63
N ALA A 262 18.52 -28.33 42.66
CA ALA A 262 17.68 -28.41 41.47
C ALA A 262 17.67 -27.08 40.71
N THR A 263 17.95 -27.15 39.40
CA THR A 263 17.79 -26.04 38.46
C THR A 263 16.34 -25.55 38.53
N PRO A 264 16.08 -24.25 38.78
CA PRO A 264 14.71 -23.74 38.71
C PRO A 264 14.19 -23.96 37.28
N ALA A 265 12.99 -24.55 37.20
CA ALA A 265 12.30 -24.76 35.94
C ALA A 265 12.16 -23.42 35.18
N PRO A 266 12.29 -23.42 33.84
CA PRO A 266 12.13 -22.21 33.05
C PRO A 266 10.78 -21.56 33.37
N THR A 267 10.82 -20.30 33.82
CA THR A 267 9.63 -19.46 33.95
C THR A 267 8.94 -19.42 32.59
N ALA A 268 7.73 -19.97 32.51
CA ALA A 268 6.93 -19.95 31.30
C ALA A 268 6.88 -18.52 30.74
N THR A 269 7.24 -18.37 29.46
CA THR A 269 6.94 -17.15 28.70
C THR A 269 5.45 -16.87 28.88
N PRO A 270 5.04 -15.65 29.29
CA PRO A 270 3.63 -15.36 29.47
C PRO A 270 2.92 -15.63 28.14
N VAL A 271 2.00 -16.57 28.18
CA VAL A 271 1.03 -16.78 27.11
C VAL A 271 0.33 -15.43 26.91
N PRO A 272 0.20 -14.91 25.67
CA PRO A 272 -0.57 -13.71 25.43
C PRO A 272 -2.00 -13.95 25.93
N THR A 273 -2.34 -13.33 27.05
CA THR A 273 -3.71 -13.26 27.51
C THR A 273 -4.49 -12.59 26.39
N THR A 274 -5.40 -13.32 25.75
CA THR A 274 -6.43 -12.71 24.91
C THR A 274 -7.26 -11.84 25.83
N VAL A 275 -6.89 -10.57 25.96
CA VAL A 275 -7.77 -9.56 26.52
C VAL A 275 -8.96 -9.57 25.58
N PRO A 276 -10.17 -10.00 26.01
CA PRO A 276 -11.36 -9.71 25.22
C PRO A 276 -11.39 -8.20 25.12
N SER A 277 -11.10 -7.65 23.95
CA SER A 277 -11.24 -6.23 23.70
C SER A 277 -12.74 -5.96 23.84
N PRO A 278 -13.22 -5.30 24.91
CA PRO A 278 -14.62 -4.95 24.97
C PRO A 278 -14.87 -4.07 23.74
N THR A 279 -15.79 -4.48 22.87
CA THR A 279 -16.24 -3.62 21.78
C THR A 279 -16.67 -2.31 22.42
N PRO A 280 -15.96 -1.19 22.19
CA PRO A 280 -16.27 0.07 22.86
C PRO A 280 -17.69 0.44 22.45
N THR A 281 -18.57 0.59 23.44
CA THR A 281 -20.02 0.69 23.22
C THR A 281 -20.47 2.13 23.04
N SER A 282 -19.58 3.10 23.30
CA SER A 282 -19.86 4.53 23.18
C SER A 282 -19.21 5.12 21.93
N VAL A 283 -20.00 5.85 21.15
CA VAL A 283 -19.53 6.72 20.07
C VAL A 283 -18.65 7.85 20.65
N PRO A 284 -17.59 8.30 19.96
CA PRO A 284 -16.80 9.45 20.40
C PRO A 284 -17.67 10.68 20.69
N GLY A 285 -17.38 11.37 21.80
CA GLY A 285 -18.10 12.58 22.19
C GLY A 285 -17.67 13.85 21.44
N SER A 286 -16.55 13.79 20.70
CA SER A 286 -16.03 14.88 19.88
C SER A 286 -15.18 14.36 18.72
N TRP A 287 -15.09 15.17 17.66
CA TRP A 287 -14.31 14.89 16.47
C TRP A 287 -13.15 15.89 16.33
N VAL A 288 -11.96 15.39 16.00
CA VAL A 288 -10.85 16.22 15.51
C VAL A 288 -11.14 16.68 14.09
N LEU A 289 -11.69 15.77 13.28
CA LEU A 289 -12.19 16.05 11.94
C LEU A 289 -13.40 15.16 11.67
N GLN A 290 -14.43 15.70 11.04
CA GLN A 290 -15.57 14.95 10.52
C GLN A 290 -15.98 15.52 9.18
N ASN A 291 -15.95 14.69 8.14
CA ASN A 291 -16.54 14.99 6.85
C ASN A 291 -17.40 13.80 6.38
N THR A 292 -18.69 14.06 6.21
CA THR A 292 -19.70 13.11 5.72
C THR A 292 -20.24 13.51 4.35
N PHE A 293 -19.75 14.60 3.75
CA PHE A 293 -20.21 15.18 2.48
C PHE A 293 -21.72 15.56 2.42
N GLN A 294 -22.43 15.45 3.55
CA GLN A 294 -23.87 15.70 3.63
C GLN A 294 -24.25 17.17 3.46
N ASN A 295 -23.28 18.09 3.55
CA ASN A 295 -23.52 19.52 3.33
C ASN A 295 -23.26 19.94 1.87
N ASP A 296 -22.69 19.07 1.04
CA ASP A 296 -22.29 19.43 -0.32
C ASP A 296 -23.38 19.21 -1.35
N SER A 297 -23.34 19.98 -2.44
CA SER A 297 -24.29 19.80 -3.54
C SER A 297 -23.87 18.64 -4.43
N ILE A 298 -24.83 17.83 -4.88
CA ILE A 298 -24.59 16.79 -5.90
C ILE A 298 -24.03 17.44 -7.18
N GLY A 299 -23.01 16.84 -7.75
CA GLY A 299 -22.32 17.32 -8.94
C GLY A 299 -20.80 17.29 -8.77
N LEU A 300 -20.10 18.12 -9.53
CA LEU A 300 -18.65 18.28 -9.37
C LEU A 300 -18.34 18.78 -7.94
N TYR A 301 -17.40 18.14 -7.25
CA TYR A 301 -17.00 18.58 -5.93
C TYR A 301 -16.19 19.87 -6.06
N SER A 302 -16.83 20.98 -5.73
CA SER A 302 -16.33 22.31 -6.09
C SER A 302 -15.11 22.69 -5.24
N ALA A 303 -14.29 23.58 -5.79
CA ALA A 303 -13.15 24.16 -5.09
C ALA A 303 -13.55 24.77 -3.72
N SER A 304 -14.71 25.45 -3.65
CA SER A 304 -15.20 26.03 -2.40
C SER A 304 -15.67 24.97 -1.40
N ALA A 305 -16.37 23.92 -1.86
CA ALA A 305 -16.79 22.82 -1.00
C ALA A 305 -15.57 22.10 -0.40
N PHE A 306 -14.59 21.77 -1.23
CA PHE A 306 -13.32 21.19 -0.78
C PHE A 306 -12.59 22.08 0.23
N GLN A 307 -12.49 23.38 -0.02
CA GLN A 307 -11.83 24.29 0.92
C GLN A 307 -12.59 24.40 2.25
N ASN A 308 -13.92 24.39 2.23
CA ASN A 308 -14.73 24.42 3.45
C ASN A 308 -14.57 23.14 4.27
N ASP A 309 -14.51 22.00 3.60
CA ASP A 309 -14.42 20.69 4.24
C ASP A 309 -13.04 20.39 4.82
N TRP A 310 -11.98 20.76 4.11
CA TRP A 310 -10.61 20.35 4.43
C TRP A 310 -9.71 21.49 4.89
N GLY A 311 -10.15 22.75 4.77
CA GLY A 311 -9.40 23.92 5.24
C GLY A 311 -8.11 24.21 4.47
N ILE A 312 -7.96 23.64 3.26
CA ILE A 312 -6.75 23.79 2.44
C ILE A 312 -7.08 24.28 1.03
N ALA A 313 -6.06 24.81 0.35
CA ALA A 313 -6.19 25.30 -1.02
C ALA A 313 -6.65 24.17 -1.97
N PRO A 314 -7.65 24.41 -2.84
CA PRO A 314 -8.14 23.40 -3.79
C PRO A 314 -7.06 22.81 -4.69
N GLN A 315 -6.05 23.59 -5.05
CA GLN A 315 -4.93 23.19 -5.88
C GLN A 315 -4.01 22.16 -5.20
N SER A 316 -4.11 21.99 -3.88
CA SER A 316 -3.40 20.94 -3.15
C SER A 316 -3.97 19.55 -3.41
N SER A 317 -5.21 19.46 -3.92
CA SER A 317 -5.81 18.20 -4.35
C SER A 317 -5.70 18.02 -5.85
N THR A 318 -4.95 17.00 -6.27
CA THR A 318 -4.87 16.61 -7.69
C THR A 318 -6.23 16.25 -8.26
N GLY A 319 -7.14 15.75 -7.43
CA GLY A 319 -8.49 15.37 -7.85
C GLY A 319 -9.38 16.57 -8.11
N VAL A 320 -9.40 17.55 -7.20
CA VAL A 320 -10.20 18.78 -7.37
C VAL A 320 -9.64 19.64 -8.48
N ALA A 321 -8.31 19.84 -8.51
CA ALA A 321 -7.66 20.65 -9.53
C ALA A 321 -7.92 20.15 -10.96
N ALA A 322 -8.08 18.83 -11.14
CA ALA A 322 -8.35 18.20 -12.42
C ALA A 322 -9.84 17.85 -12.67
N GLY A 323 -10.75 18.21 -11.75
CA GLY A 323 -12.18 17.94 -11.89
C GLY A 323 -12.59 16.46 -11.82
N ARG A 324 -11.85 15.63 -11.08
CA ARG A 324 -12.07 14.17 -10.96
C ARG A 324 -12.95 13.75 -9.78
N LEU A 325 -13.30 14.70 -8.93
CA LEU A 325 -14.09 14.46 -7.72
C LEU A 325 -15.52 14.93 -7.92
N SER A 326 -16.48 14.11 -7.52
CA SER A 326 -17.91 14.45 -7.58
C SER A 326 -18.60 14.05 -6.30
N ILE A 327 -19.55 14.87 -5.84
CA ILE A 327 -20.52 14.45 -4.84
C ILE A 327 -21.69 13.82 -5.57
N VAL A 328 -22.03 12.60 -5.20
CA VAL A 328 -23.10 11.82 -5.83
C VAL A 328 -24.00 11.22 -4.77
N ALA A 329 -25.19 10.78 -5.16
CA ALA A 329 -25.99 9.94 -4.29
C ALA A 329 -25.26 8.60 -4.06
N ASP A 330 -25.29 8.09 -2.83
CA ASP A 330 -24.78 6.76 -2.51
C ASP A 330 -25.46 5.71 -3.39
N PRO A 331 -24.71 4.84 -4.09
CA PRO A 331 -25.27 3.78 -4.93
C PRO A 331 -26.28 2.88 -4.23
N ASP A 332 -26.13 2.67 -2.93
CA ASP A 332 -26.96 1.75 -2.15
C ASP A 332 -28.02 2.51 -1.31
N ASN A 333 -27.90 3.84 -1.18
CA ASN A 333 -28.87 4.70 -0.48
C ASN A 333 -28.97 6.10 -1.09
N SER A 334 -29.94 6.32 -1.97
CA SER A 334 -30.06 7.59 -2.70
C SER A 334 -30.30 8.85 -1.84
N THR A 335 -30.59 8.70 -0.55
CA THR A 335 -30.73 9.84 0.38
C THR A 335 -29.40 10.29 0.99
N ASN A 336 -28.37 9.44 0.93
CA ASN A 336 -27.03 9.72 1.38
C ASN A 336 -26.19 10.33 0.24
N LYS A 337 -25.25 11.23 0.55
CA LYS A 337 -24.33 11.82 -0.43
C LYS A 337 -22.91 11.38 -0.10
N VAL A 338 -22.17 11.00 -1.13
CA VAL A 338 -20.83 10.43 -0.99
C VAL A 338 -19.88 11.08 -1.98
N LEU A 339 -18.59 11.06 -1.63
CA LEU A 339 -17.53 11.47 -2.53
C LEU A 339 -17.23 10.34 -3.51
N ARG A 340 -17.46 10.56 -4.81
CA ARG A 340 -16.97 9.68 -5.88
C ARG A 340 -15.64 10.21 -6.40
N VAL A 341 -14.63 9.33 -6.44
CA VAL A 341 -13.33 9.59 -7.06
C VAL A 341 -13.26 8.89 -8.42
N THR A 342 -12.84 9.61 -9.46
CA THR A 342 -12.55 9.05 -10.78
C THR A 342 -11.07 8.71 -10.90
N TYR A 343 -10.77 7.49 -11.35
CA TYR A 343 -9.43 7.03 -11.70
C TYR A 343 -9.35 6.95 -13.23
N LEU A 344 -8.42 7.67 -13.83
CA LEU A 344 -8.34 7.77 -15.29
C LEU A 344 -7.82 6.48 -15.95
N ALA A 345 -8.47 6.10 -17.05
CA ALA A 345 -8.02 5.03 -17.92
C ALA A 345 -6.59 5.27 -18.42
N GLY A 346 -5.77 4.22 -18.46
CA GLY A 346 -4.40 4.25 -18.99
C GLY A 346 -3.40 5.04 -18.14
N GLN A 347 -3.80 5.53 -16.97
CA GLN A 347 -2.96 6.35 -16.09
C GLN A 347 -2.73 5.71 -14.72
N ILE A 348 -1.66 6.15 -14.06
CA ILE A 348 -1.24 5.70 -12.73
C ILE A 348 -0.76 6.90 -11.91
N GLY A 349 -0.59 6.70 -10.61
CA GLY A 349 -0.03 7.72 -9.71
C GLY A 349 -1.07 8.75 -9.27
N GLY A 350 -0.69 9.64 -8.35
CA GLY A 350 -1.61 10.58 -7.71
C GLY A 350 -2.34 11.51 -8.68
N ASP A 351 -1.67 11.88 -9.77
CA ASP A 351 -2.22 12.72 -10.83
C ASP A 351 -3.25 12.01 -11.71
N SER A 352 -3.48 10.71 -11.53
CA SER A 352 -4.54 9.96 -12.25
C SER A 352 -5.87 9.93 -11.50
N ALA A 353 -5.89 10.36 -10.24
CA ALA A 353 -7.07 10.28 -9.37
C ALA A 353 -7.05 11.40 -8.31
N MET A 354 -6.77 11.07 -7.04
CA MET A 354 -6.82 12.02 -5.92
C MET A 354 -5.65 11.81 -4.94
N THR A 355 -4.93 12.89 -4.65
CA THR A 355 -3.94 12.99 -3.56
C THR A 355 -3.99 14.37 -2.93
N PHE A 356 -3.96 14.42 -1.60
CA PHE A 356 -3.68 15.61 -0.79
C PHE A 356 -3.40 15.19 0.66
N ASP A 357 -2.88 16.11 1.47
CA ASP A 357 -2.75 15.94 2.91
C ASP A 357 -3.83 16.76 3.62
N ALA A 358 -4.83 16.10 4.19
CA ALA A 358 -5.88 16.77 4.96
C ALA A 358 -5.35 17.10 6.37
N PRO A 359 -5.20 18.38 6.75
CA PRO A 359 -4.65 18.74 8.04
C PRO A 359 -5.64 18.44 9.18
N LEU A 360 -5.11 18.04 10.34
CA LEU A 360 -5.90 17.79 11.55
C LEU A 360 -5.91 18.96 12.54
N GLY A 361 -5.31 20.10 12.17
CA GLY A 361 -5.27 21.31 13.01
C GLY A 361 -4.36 21.20 14.24
N GLY A 362 -3.60 20.11 14.40
CA GLY A 362 -2.71 19.89 15.53
C GLY A 362 -1.79 18.69 15.34
N VAL A 363 -0.98 18.41 16.37
CA VAL A 363 -0.08 17.25 16.42
C VAL A 363 -0.46 16.40 17.62
N TYR A 364 -0.83 15.15 17.37
CA TYR A 364 -1.42 14.25 18.35
C TYR A 364 -0.55 13.02 18.60
N LYS A 365 -0.54 12.52 19.84
CA LYS A 365 0.18 11.28 20.20
C LYS A 365 -0.58 10.02 19.83
N SER A 366 -1.90 10.09 19.76
CA SER A 366 -2.75 8.96 19.38
C SER A 366 -4.02 9.48 18.73
N LEU A 367 -4.39 8.90 17.59
CA LEU A 367 -5.66 9.17 16.93
C LEU A 367 -6.20 7.93 16.23
N TRP A 368 -7.51 7.91 16.12
CA TRP A 368 -8.26 7.01 15.26
C TRP A 368 -8.61 7.72 13.96
N LEU A 369 -8.61 6.98 12.86
CA LEU A 369 -9.23 7.37 11.60
C LEU A 369 -10.22 6.28 11.20
N GLN A 370 -11.45 6.67 10.90
CA GLN A 370 -12.48 5.81 10.31
C GLN A 370 -13.00 6.46 9.03
N TYR A 371 -13.23 5.67 7.99
CA TYR A 371 -13.96 6.09 6.80
C TYR A 371 -14.58 4.89 6.10
N LYS A 372 -15.57 5.14 5.25
CA LYS A 372 -16.19 4.13 4.39
C LYS A 372 -15.58 4.19 3.00
N VAL A 373 -15.43 3.02 2.37
CA VAL A 373 -15.05 2.90 0.96
C VAL A 373 -15.90 1.84 0.26
N ARG A 374 -16.30 2.14 -0.97
CA ARG A 374 -16.94 1.21 -1.89
C ARG A 374 -16.27 1.32 -3.25
N PHE A 375 -15.93 0.17 -3.81
CA PHE A 375 -15.49 0.09 -5.20
C PHE A 375 -16.71 -0.05 -6.10
N ASP A 376 -16.73 0.62 -7.25
CA ASP A 376 -17.85 0.51 -8.19
C ASP A 376 -18.14 -0.95 -8.58
N ASN A 377 -19.37 -1.25 -9.01
CA ASN A 377 -19.77 -2.61 -9.40
C ASN A 377 -18.91 -3.16 -10.54
N ALA A 378 -18.44 -2.30 -11.44
CA ALA A 378 -17.59 -2.66 -12.57
C ALA A 378 -16.08 -2.51 -12.26
N PHE A 379 -15.70 -2.27 -10.99
CA PHE A 379 -14.32 -2.00 -10.64
C PHE A 379 -13.38 -3.17 -10.98
N THR A 380 -12.31 -2.84 -11.70
CA THR A 380 -11.25 -3.79 -12.08
C THR A 380 -10.02 -3.55 -11.21
N TRP A 381 -9.51 -4.61 -10.58
CA TRP A 381 -8.44 -4.49 -9.59
C TRP A 381 -7.06 -4.19 -10.18
N VAL A 382 -6.84 -4.57 -11.44
CA VAL A 382 -5.54 -4.55 -12.12
C VAL A 382 -4.47 -5.17 -11.22
N LYS A 383 -3.42 -4.42 -10.88
CA LYS A 383 -2.33 -4.83 -9.97
C LYS A 383 -2.44 -4.21 -8.58
N GLY A 384 -3.31 -3.20 -8.42
CA GLY A 384 -3.50 -2.53 -7.14
C GLY A 384 -3.46 -1.02 -7.19
N GLY A 385 -3.66 -0.44 -6.02
CA GLY A 385 -3.70 1.00 -5.82
C GLY A 385 -3.76 1.36 -4.34
N LYS A 386 -3.82 2.67 -4.06
CA LYS A 386 -3.67 3.24 -2.71
C LYS A 386 -5.01 3.67 -2.15
N LEU A 387 -5.14 3.63 -0.84
CA LEU A 387 -6.27 4.11 -0.07
C LEU A 387 -5.79 5.00 1.08
N PRO A 388 -6.63 5.95 1.55
CA PRO A 388 -6.24 6.89 2.59
C PRO A 388 -5.76 6.25 3.89
N GLY A 389 -4.93 6.99 4.62
CA GLY A 389 -4.55 6.63 5.98
C GLY A 389 -4.02 7.81 6.80
N LEU A 390 -3.67 7.58 8.06
CA LEU A 390 -3.09 8.64 8.89
C LEU A 390 -1.65 8.97 8.47
N GLY A 391 -1.21 10.17 8.79
CA GLY A 391 0.15 10.62 8.58
C GLY A 391 0.60 11.69 9.57
N GLY A 392 1.91 11.91 9.60
CA GLY A 392 2.54 12.86 10.50
C GLY A 392 3.99 13.15 10.12
N GLY A 393 4.50 14.30 10.58
CA GLY A 393 5.86 14.76 10.23
C GLY A 393 5.98 15.01 8.73
N ASP A 394 7.01 14.43 8.11
CA ASP A 394 7.27 14.60 6.67
C ASP A 394 6.26 13.89 5.75
N THR A 395 5.33 13.09 6.29
CA THR A 395 4.34 12.30 5.52
C THR A 395 4.94 11.51 4.34
N PRO A 396 5.96 10.66 4.61
CA PRO A 396 6.76 9.99 3.58
C PRO A 396 5.93 9.10 2.64
N THR A 397 6.26 9.14 1.35
CA THR A 397 5.71 8.29 0.29
C THR A 397 6.79 7.94 -0.77
N GLY A 398 6.44 7.21 -1.83
CA GLY A 398 7.38 6.86 -2.91
C GLY A 398 8.37 5.77 -2.51
N CYS A 399 9.55 5.71 -3.13
CA CYS A 399 10.60 4.76 -2.73
C CYS A 399 11.74 5.52 -2.07
N ILE A 400 11.42 6.11 -0.92
CA ILE A 400 12.29 7.01 -0.15
C ILE A 400 13.17 6.22 0.84
N GLN A 401 14.45 6.60 0.89
CA GLN A 401 15.43 5.95 1.77
C GLN A 401 15.17 6.26 3.25
N ASN A 402 15.43 5.29 4.13
CA ASN A 402 15.35 5.54 5.57
C ASN A 402 16.44 6.50 6.04
N GLY A 403 16.13 7.25 7.09
CA GLY A 403 17.02 8.26 7.67
C GLY A 403 16.99 9.61 6.94
N THR A 404 16.26 9.74 5.83
CA THR A 404 16.09 11.02 5.11
C THR A 404 14.77 11.73 5.44
N PHE A 405 13.95 11.15 6.32
CA PHE A 405 12.67 11.70 6.74
C PHE A 405 12.43 11.37 8.21
N ASP A 406 11.62 12.19 8.88
CA ASP A 406 11.06 11.92 10.19
C ASP A 406 9.54 12.08 10.18
N GLY A 407 8.83 10.99 10.44
CA GLY A 407 7.38 10.92 10.30
C GLY A 407 6.92 9.66 9.60
N PHE A 408 5.61 9.57 9.36
CA PHE A 408 5.00 8.32 8.92
C PHE A 408 3.78 8.54 8.02
N THR A 409 3.42 7.50 7.27
CA THR A 409 2.09 7.34 6.66
C THR A 409 1.61 5.90 6.86
N THR A 410 0.33 5.72 7.18
CA THR A 410 -0.31 4.42 7.40
C THR A 410 -1.47 4.22 6.40
N ARG A 411 -1.16 4.49 5.13
CA ARG A 411 -2.09 4.26 4.02
C ARG A 411 -2.46 2.79 3.92
N MET A 412 -3.54 2.53 3.19
CA MET A 412 -3.90 1.18 2.79
C MET A 412 -3.67 0.99 1.29
N MET A 413 -3.73 -0.25 0.84
CA MET A 413 -3.68 -0.60 -0.57
C MET A 413 -4.64 -1.73 -0.87
N TRP A 414 -5.17 -1.74 -2.09
CA TRP A 414 -5.67 -2.97 -2.69
C TRP A 414 -4.63 -3.53 -3.65
N ARG A 415 -4.71 -4.84 -3.89
CA ARG A 415 -3.92 -5.61 -4.84
C ARG A 415 -4.83 -6.31 -5.82
N GLU A 416 -4.23 -7.16 -6.65
CA GLU A 416 -4.92 -8.09 -7.53
C GLU A 416 -6.09 -8.75 -6.79
N ASN A 417 -7.22 -8.91 -7.49
CA ASN A 417 -8.44 -9.51 -6.96
C ASN A 417 -9.04 -8.78 -5.73
N GLY A 418 -8.61 -7.56 -5.41
CA GLY A 418 -9.17 -6.77 -4.30
C GLY A 418 -8.56 -7.08 -2.95
N VAL A 419 -7.43 -7.78 -2.91
CA VAL A 419 -6.79 -8.15 -1.65
C VAL A 419 -6.20 -6.93 -0.96
N ALA A 420 -6.58 -6.71 0.28
CA ALA A 420 -6.23 -5.53 1.05
C ALA A 420 -4.88 -5.72 1.76
N PHE A 421 -4.11 -4.64 1.84
CA PHE A 421 -2.88 -4.54 2.62
C PHE A 421 -2.85 -3.20 3.36
N SER A 422 -2.27 -3.18 4.55
CA SER A 422 -1.73 -1.95 5.12
C SER A 422 -0.40 -1.64 4.44
N TYR A 423 -0.17 -0.38 4.08
CA TYR A 423 1.01 0.06 3.34
C TYR A 423 1.64 1.29 4.02
N GLN A 424 2.73 1.04 4.72
CA GLN A 424 3.21 1.95 5.76
C GLN A 424 4.61 2.48 5.47
N TYR A 425 4.83 3.74 5.81
CA TYR A 425 6.15 4.38 5.84
C TYR A 425 6.39 4.89 7.24
N TYR A 426 7.58 4.63 7.77
CA TYR A 426 8.06 5.14 9.04
C TYR A 426 9.59 4.94 9.07
N PRO A 427 10.36 5.65 9.92
CA PRO A 427 11.82 5.56 9.95
C PRO A 427 12.37 4.13 10.07
N GLY A 428 11.60 3.23 10.68
CA GLY A 428 11.94 1.82 10.85
C GLY A 428 11.55 0.86 9.71
N LYS A 429 10.96 1.34 8.60
CA LYS A 429 10.47 0.47 7.50
C LYS A 429 11.59 -0.40 6.92
N LYS A 430 11.28 -1.58 6.39
CA LYS A 430 12.28 -2.53 5.87
C LYS A 430 12.40 -2.49 4.36
N GLU A 431 11.29 -2.26 3.67
CA GLU A 431 11.26 -2.23 2.22
C GLU A 431 11.84 -0.91 1.67
N GLU A 432 12.26 -0.96 0.39
CA GLU A 432 12.73 0.23 -0.34
C GLU A 432 11.63 1.30 -0.44
N CYS A 433 10.40 0.84 -0.72
CA CYS A 433 9.19 1.66 -0.72
C CYS A 433 8.48 1.51 0.63
N GLY A 434 7.15 1.37 0.67
CA GLY A 434 6.42 1.15 1.92
C GLY A 434 6.46 -0.31 2.35
N ASP A 435 6.40 -0.56 3.65
CA ASP A 435 6.22 -1.90 4.20
C ASP A 435 4.78 -2.36 3.97
N TYR A 436 4.63 -3.64 3.60
CA TYR A 436 3.33 -4.25 3.38
C TYR A 436 2.96 -5.19 4.51
N TYR A 437 1.75 -5.04 5.02
CA TYR A 437 1.20 -5.92 6.03
C TYR A 437 -0.16 -6.44 5.60
N ALA A 438 -0.32 -7.76 5.66
CA ALA A 438 -1.55 -8.45 5.31
C ALA A 438 -2.65 -8.14 6.35
N VAL A 439 -3.87 -7.84 5.90
CA VAL A 439 -5.02 -7.45 6.76
C VAL A 439 -6.23 -8.37 6.60
N ALA A 440 -5.97 -9.61 6.18
CA ALA A 440 -6.92 -10.72 6.09
C ALA A 440 -8.24 -10.42 5.36
N THR A 441 -8.23 -9.49 4.39
CA THR A 441 -9.46 -9.00 3.75
C THR A 441 -9.32 -8.92 2.23
N LYS A 442 -10.41 -9.26 1.54
CA LYS A 442 -10.59 -9.09 0.10
C LYS A 442 -11.81 -8.19 -0.16
N PHE A 443 -11.56 -7.01 -0.71
CA PHE A 443 -12.60 -6.11 -1.18
C PHE A 443 -13.35 -6.73 -2.34
N LYS A 444 -14.67 -6.46 -2.40
CA LYS A 444 -15.55 -6.89 -3.48
C LYS A 444 -16.11 -5.65 -4.18
N PRO A 445 -16.20 -5.64 -5.52
CA PRO A 445 -16.93 -4.61 -6.24
C PRO A 445 -18.37 -4.52 -5.72
N GLY A 446 -18.90 -3.30 -5.61
CA GLY A 446 -20.27 -3.06 -5.21
C GLY A 446 -20.59 -3.20 -3.72
N VAL A 447 -19.58 -3.32 -2.86
CA VAL A 447 -19.77 -3.51 -1.41
C VAL A 447 -19.09 -2.39 -0.63
N TRP A 448 -19.81 -1.82 0.33
CA TRP A 448 -19.27 -0.90 1.32
C TRP A 448 -18.43 -1.61 2.37
N TYR A 449 -17.30 -1.00 2.73
CA TYR A 449 -16.41 -1.41 3.82
C TYR A 449 -16.13 -0.22 4.73
N THR A 450 -16.08 -0.43 6.03
CA THR A 450 -15.62 0.58 7.01
C THR A 450 -14.18 0.28 7.40
N LEU A 451 -13.26 1.16 7.01
CA LEU A 451 -11.84 1.05 7.34
C LEU A 451 -11.58 1.91 8.57
N THR A 452 -11.07 1.29 9.64
CA THR A 452 -10.70 1.99 10.87
C THR A 452 -9.25 1.70 11.22
N GLN A 453 -8.47 2.71 11.56
CA GLN A 453 -7.10 2.54 12.04
C GLN A 453 -6.84 3.36 13.28
N GLN A 454 -5.91 2.91 14.10
CA GLN A 454 -5.38 3.65 15.24
C GLN A 454 -3.86 3.72 15.14
N VAL A 455 -3.32 4.92 15.26
CA VAL A 455 -1.88 5.13 15.38
C VAL A 455 -1.60 5.64 16.79
N ILE A 456 -0.69 4.97 17.49
CA ILE A 456 -0.14 5.41 18.78
C ILE A 456 1.34 5.69 18.57
N ILE A 457 1.69 6.96 18.61
CA ILE A 457 3.03 7.45 18.34
C ILE A 457 3.98 7.05 19.46
N ASN A 458 5.18 6.57 19.07
CA ASN A 458 6.24 6.22 19.99
C ASN A 458 6.80 7.42 20.77
N ASP A 459 7.47 7.16 21.89
CA ASP A 459 8.34 8.16 22.51
C ASP A 459 9.49 8.49 21.56
N ALA A 460 9.91 9.76 21.52
CA ALA A 460 10.92 10.24 20.58
C ALA A 460 12.17 9.35 20.56
N GLY A 461 12.45 8.72 19.40
CA GLY A 461 13.58 7.81 19.20
C GLY A 461 13.42 6.39 19.76
N ALA A 462 12.33 6.09 20.48
CA ALA A 462 12.05 4.76 21.01
C ALA A 462 11.21 3.91 20.04
N SER A 463 11.43 2.60 20.04
CA SER A 463 10.62 1.63 19.29
C SER A 463 9.50 1.08 20.18
N ASN A 464 8.53 1.92 20.53
CA ASN A 464 7.40 1.57 21.42
C ASN A 464 6.04 2.08 20.91
N GLY A 465 5.94 2.49 19.65
CA GLY A 465 4.68 2.88 19.01
C GLY A 465 3.84 1.67 18.65
N GLU A 466 2.56 1.90 18.38
CA GLU A 466 1.61 0.87 17.98
C GLU A 466 0.78 1.31 16.77
N PHE A 467 0.43 0.33 15.94
CA PHE A 467 -0.53 0.46 14.87
C PHE A 467 -1.58 -0.62 14.99
N ARG A 468 -2.84 -0.26 14.74
CA ARG A 468 -3.96 -1.20 14.69
C ARG A 468 -4.86 -0.88 13.53
N GLN A 469 -5.32 -1.90 12.81
CA GLN A 469 -6.23 -1.79 11.68
C GLN A 469 -7.43 -2.70 11.88
N TRP A 470 -8.61 -2.14 11.67
CA TRP A 470 -9.87 -2.86 11.58
C TRP A 470 -10.47 -2.67 10.20
N ILE A 471 -11.16 -3.69 9.71
CA ILE A 471 -12.02 -3.61 8.53
C ILE A 471 -13.37 -4.19 8.94
N ASP A 472 -14.43 -3.43 8.72
CA ASP A 472 -15.80 -3.78 9.14
C ASP A 472 -15.82 -4.18 10.62
N GLY A 473 -15.11 -3.43 11.47
CA GLY A 473 -15.07 -3.64 12.92
C GLY A 473 -14.23 -4.83 13.40
N VAL A 474 -13.72 -5.67 12.50
CA VAL A 474 -12.84 -6.81 12.84
C VAL A 474 -11.39 -6.35 12.90
N LEU A 475 -10.67 -6.62 14.00
CA LEU A 475 -9.24 -6.31 14.11
C LEU A 475 -8.45 -7.23 13.16
N THR A 476 -7.81 -6.65 12.16
CA THR A 476 -7.14 -7.39 11.08
C THR A 476 -5.62 -7.33 11.15
N LEU A 477 -5.07 -6.31 11.81
CA LEU A 477 -3.64 -6.15 12.02
C LEU A 477 -3.40 -5.37 13.30
N GLN A 478 -2.47 -5.84 14.11
CA GLN A 478 -1.95 -5.14 15.27
C GLN A 478 -0.43 -5.29 15.30
N GLN A 479 0.26 -4.18 15.46
CA GLN A 479 1.71 -4.09 15.50
C GLN A 479 2.12 -3.25 16.70
N SER A 480 3.20 -3.67 17.35
CA SER A 480 3.80 -2.96 18.48
C SER A 480 5.30 -2.81 18.25
N GLY A 481 5.92 -1.92 19.02
CA GLY A 481 7.36 -1.67 18.91
C GLY A 481 7.75 -0.88 17.67
N LEU A 482 6.84 -0.09 17.11
CA LEU A 482 7.10 0.71 15.91
C LEU A 482 7.85 2.01 16.27
N LEU A 483 8.75 2.44 15.38
CA LEU A 483 9.43 3.74 15.43
C LEU A 483 8.83 4.64 14.33
N PHE A 484 7.79 5.39 14.66
CA PHE A 484 7.14 6.37 13.78
C PHE A 484 7.87 7.70 13.72
N ARG A 485 8.58 8.07 14.79
CA ARG A 485 9.30 9.35 14.89
C ARG A 485 10.61 9.27 15.67
N ASN A 486 11.51 10.18 15.36
CA ASN A 486 12.75 10.45 16.08
C ASN A 486 12.62 11.71 16.93
N ALA A 487 11.97 12.76 16.42
CA ALA A 487 11.79 14.03 17.13
C ALA A 487 10.45 14.13 17.86
N ALA A 488 10.46 14.70 19.07
CA ALA A 488 9.25 14.84 19.89
C ALA A 488 8.16 15.74 19.29
N ALA A 489 8.52 16.62 18.34
CA ALA A 489 7.60 17.51 17.64
C ALA A 489 6.75 16.80 16.58
N VAL A 490 7.14 15.59 16.14
CA VAL A 490 6.38 14.81 15.16
C VAL A 490 5.26 14.05 15.87
N GLY A 491 4.08 13.99 15.28
CA GLY A 491 2.95 13.20 15.75
C GLY A 491 1.91 13.08 14.65
N VAL A 492 0.75 12.48 14.93
CA VAL A 492 -0.34 12.40 13.95
C VAL A 492 -0.83 13.82 13.66
N SER A 493 -0.81 14.25 12.40
CA SER A 493 -1.15 15.63 12.03
C SER A 493 -1.94 15.76 10.74
N ALA A 494 -2.07 14.69 9.97
CA ALA A 494 -2.80 14.69 8.71
C ALA A 494 -3.49 13.35 8.44
N ILE A 495 -4.50 13.38 7.57
CA ILE A 495 -4.91 12.22 6.77
C ILE A 495 -4.19 12.32 5.43
N LYS A 496 -3.41 11.30 5.08
CA LYS A 496 -2.83 11.15 3.76
C LYS A 496 -3.92 10.65 2.80
N MET A 497 -4.60 11.58 2.13
CA MET A 497 -5.76 11.31 1.26
C MET A 497 -5.32 10.85 -0.13
N ASP A 498 -4.54 9.77 -0.16
CA ASP A 498 -4.04 9.18 -1.39
C ASP A 498 -4.98 8.06 -1.87
N THR A 499 -5.51 8.22 -3.07
CA THR A 499 -6.08 7.09 -3.79
C THR A 499 -5.85 7.19 -5.30
N PHE A 500 -5.23 6.14 -5.84
CA PHE A 500 -4.88 6.02 -7.26
C PHE A 500 -4.46 4.58 -7.57
N PHE A 501 -4.59 4.17 -8.83
CA PHE A 501 -3.90 2.98 -9.33
C PHE A 501 -2.41 3.24 -9.40
N GLY A 502 -1.58 2.29 -8.98
CA GLY A 502 -0.16 2.47 -9.22
C GLY A 502 0.77 1.62 -8.39
N GLY A 503 2.03 2.00 -8.45
CA GLY A 503 3.12 1.19 -9.00
C GLY A 503 3.91 2.13 -9.93
N SER A 504 4.98 1.66 -10.58
CA SER A 504 5.84 2.53 -11.40
C SER A 504 5.75 2.27 -12.90
N SER A 505 4.87 1.37 -13.34
CA SER A 505 4.75 0.93 -14.73
C SER A 505 3.29 0.98 -15.23
N THR A 506 3.12 1.12 -16.54
CA THR A 506 1.81 1.33 -17.17
C THR A 506 0.85 0.15 -17.09
N ASP A 507 1.35 -1.05 -16.82
CA ASP A 507 0.56 -2.26 -16.58
C ASP A 507 -0.19 -2.26 -15.24
N TRP A 508 -0.05 -1.20 -14.44
CA TRP A 508 -0.91 -0.92 -13.28
C TRP A 508 -2.12 -0.06 -13.62
N ALA A 509 -2.16 0.53 -14.82
CA ALA A 509 -3.26 1.39 -15.23
C ALA A 509 -4.53 0.59 -15.51
N PRO A 510 -5.71 1.09 -15.14
CA PRO A 510 -6.97 0.49 -15.55
C PRO A 510 -7.22 0.76 -17.04
N ALA A 511 -7.87 -0.18 -17.73
CA ALA A 511 -8.17 -0.03 -19.16
C ALA A 511 -9.30 0.97 -19.45
N THR A 512 -10.14 1.26 -18.45
CA THR A 512 -11.26 2.20 -18.52
C THR A 512 -11.28 3.04 -17.26
N ASP A 513 -11.97 4.17 -17.27
CA ASP A 513 -12.15 4.97 -16.06
C ASP A 513 -12.79 4.09 -14.97
N GLN A 514 -12.26 4.17 -13.76
CA GLN A 514 -12.78 3.44 -12.62
C GLN A 514 -13.32 4.44 -11.59
N TYR A 515 -14.17 3.94 -10.69
CA TYR A 515 -14.77 4.76 -9.65
C TYR A 515 -14.71 4.08 -8.30
N THR A 516 -14.45 4.87 -7.27
CA THR A 516 -14.67 4.50 -5.87
C THR A 516 -15.50 5.58 -5.22
N TYR A 517 -16.17 5.19 -4.14
CA TYR A 517 -17.02 6.03 -3.33
C TYR A 517 -16.46 6.03 -1.92
N PHE A 518 -16.35 7.21 -1.32
CA PHE A 518 -15.91 7.40 0.05
C PHE A 518 -16.93 8.20 0.83
N ASP A 519 -17.04 7.90 2.11
CA ASP A 519 -17.92 8.59 3.03
C ASP A 519 -17.37 8.53 4.48
N ASP A 520 -17.95 9.31 5.37
CA ASP A 520 -17.78 9.22 6.81
C ASP A 520 -16.31 9.32 7.28
N PHE A 521 -15.49 10.21 6.70
CA PHE A 521 -14.14 10.49 7.21
C PHE A 521 -14.23 11.11 8.60
N ARG A 522 -13.78 10.36 9.60
CA ARG A 522 -13.88 10.71 11.02
C ARG A 522 -12.56 10.47 11.71
N VAL A 523 -12.07 11.49 12.42
CA VAL A 523 -10.85 11.41 13.23
C VAL A 523 -11.19 11.78 14.66
N SER A 524 -10.78 10.95 15.61
CA SER A 524 -11.11 11.09 17.03
C SER A 524 -9.99 10.59 17.93
N ALA A 525 -9.96 11.06 19.18
CA ALA A 525 -9.10 10.50 20.22
C ALA A 525 -9.66 9.17 20.76
N ASP A 526 -10.99 9.08 20.85
CA ASP A 526 -11.71 7.88 21.30
C ASP A 526 -12.06 6.95 20.13
N SER A 527 -12.29 5.68 20.43
CA SER A 527 -12.57 4.66 19.42
C SER A 527 -13.91 4.90 18.71
N PRO A 528 -13.94 4.94 17.36
CA PRO A 528 -15.17 5.06 16.58
C PRO A 528 -15.79 3.69 16.24
N LEU A 529 -15.34 2.57 16.82
CA LEU A 529 -15.80 1.24 16.42
C LEU A 529 -17.30 1.00 16.65
N ALA A 530 -17.93 1.72 17.58
CA ALA A 530 -19.38 1.69 17.80
C ALA A 530 -20.21 2.18 16.59
N LEU A 531 -19.58 2.87 15.64
CA LEU A 531 -20.22 3.42 14.43
C LEU A 531 -20.16 2.48 13.23
N VAL A 532 -19.49 1.34 13.36
CA VAL A 532 -19.37 0.38 12.26
C VAL A 532 -20.74 -0.26 12.01
N ASP A 533 -21.30 0.02 10.84
CA ASP A 533 -22.58 -0.50 10.33
C ASP A 533 -22.41 -1.50 9.16
N THR A 534 -21.18 -1.66 8.67
CA THR A 534 -20.78 -2.59 7.60
C THR A 534 -20.24 -3.93 8.13
N LEU A 535 -20.36 -4.18 9.44
CA LEU A 535 -19.77 -5.34 10.12
C LEU A 535 -20.03 -6.63 9.34
N LYS A 536 -18.97 -7.32 8.94
CA LYS A 536 -19.03 -8.71 8.48
C LYS A 536 -18.62 -9.62 9.62
N PRO A 537 -19.57 -10.11 10.44
CA PRO A 537 -19.28 -11.24 11.30
C PRO A 537 -18.89 -12.39 10.38
N ILE A 538 -17.64 -12.87 10.47
CA ILE A 538 -17.29 -14.18 9.94
C ILE A 538 -17.96 -15.17 10.89
N PRO A 539 -19.01 -15.90 10.47
CA PRO A 539 -19.60 -16.89 11.35
C PRO A 539 -18.50 -17.92 11.66
N PRO A 540 -18.14 -18.14 12.92
CA PRO A 540 -17.25 -19.24 13.23
C PRO A 540 -17.93 -20.52 12.73
N HIS A 541 -17.18 -21.36 12.05
CA HIS A 541 -17.67 -22.70 11.77
C HIS A 541 -17.69 -23.45 13.10
N ILE A 542 -18.86 -24.01 13.43
CA ILE A 542 -19.12 -24.65 14.73
C ILE A 542 -19.23 -26.17 14.62
N ASP A 543 -19.26 -26.70 13.40
CA ASP A 543 -19.33 -28.11 13.06
C ASP A 543 -18.35 -28.44 11.93
N PRO A 544 -17.86 -29.70 11.85
CA PRO A 544 -17.04 -30.16 10.74
C PRO A 544 -17.81 -30.14 9.41
N ILE A 545 -17.24 -29.50 8.39
CA ILE A 545 -17.76 -29.54 7.02
C ILE A 545 -17.40 -30.89 6.37
N ASN A 546 -18.36 -31.48 5.65
CA ASN A 546 -18.18 -32.74 4.94
C ASN A 546 -17.03 -32.64 3.91
N GLY A 547 -16.24 -33.70 3.78
CA GLY A 547 -15.07 -33.73 2.89
C GLY A 547 -13.77 -33.22 3.52
N TYR A 548 -13.79 -32.73 4.77
CA TYR A 548 -12.58 -32.38 5.52
C TYR A 548 -12.30 -33.41 6.62
N SER A 549 -11.04 -33.81 6.74
CA SER A 549 -10.57 -34.68 7.83
C SER A 549 -9.99 -33.88 8.99
N GLN A 550 -10.12 -34.35 10.24
CA GLN A 550 -9.46 -33.65 11.35
C GLN A 550 -7.95 -33.76 11.23
N TRP A 551 -7.23 -32.64 11.37
CA TRP A 551 -5.78 -32.66 11.44
C TRP A 551 -5.31 -33.39 12.71
N SER A 552 -4.32 -34.25 12.54
CA SER A 552 -3.56 -34.96 13.57
C SER A 552 -2.07 -34.65 13.46
N SER A 553 -1.39 -34.56 14.61
CA SER A 553 0.07 -34.34 14.70
C SER A 553 0.89 -35.51 14.15
N ALA A 554 0.34 -36.72 14.13
CA ALA A 554 0.97 -37.88 13.50
C ALA A 554 0.62 -38.02 12.01
N GLY A 555 -0.34 -37.23 11.50
CA GLY A 555 -0.84 -37.31 10.15
C GLY A 555 0.15 -36.79 9.12
N THR A 556 0.22 -37.45 7.96
CA THR A 556 0.90 -36.93 6.77
C THR A 556 -0.15 -36.68 5.71
N TYR A 557 0.01 -35.61 4.94
CA TYR A 557 -1.03 -35.15 4.01
C TYR A 557 -0.43 -34.96 2.63
N GLN A 558 -1.09 -35.55 1.63
CA GLN A 558 -0.73 -35.33 0.22
C GLN A 558 -1.16 -33.93 -0.21
N ALA A 559 -0.67 -33.46 -1.36
CA ALA A 559 -1.09 -32.18 -1.94
C ALA A 559 -2.61 -32.11 -2.12
N ASN A 560 -3.21 -30.96 -1.84
CA ASN A 560 -4.65 -30.71 -1.88
C ASN A 560 -5.50 -31.47 -0.85
N ALA A 561 -4.90 -32.12 0.14
CA ALA A 561 -5.64 -32.70 1.26
C ALA A 561 -6.42 -31.61 1.99
N LEU A 562 -7.68 -31.92 2.29
CA LEU A 562 -8.61 -31.03 2.99
C LEU A 562 -8.69 -31.46 4.46
N VAL A 563 -8.32 -30.55 5.35
CA VAL A 563 -8.34 -30.79 6.79
C VAL A 563 -9.02 -29.68 7.55
N TYR A 564 -9.53 -29.98 8.75
CA TYR A 564 -9.92 -28.98 9.72
C TYR A 564 -9.10 -29.07 11.00
N ARG A 565 -8.93 -27.94 11.69
CA ARG A 565 -8.31 -27.83 13.00
C ARG A 565 -9.23 -27.01 13.90
N ILE A 566 -9.33 -27.39 15.16
CA ILE A 566 -10.11 -26.65 16.15
C ILE A 566 -9.12 -25.80 16.95
N ASP A 567 -9.37 -24.49 17.04
CA ASP A 567 -8.53 -23.59 17.83
C ASP A 567 -8.79 -23.74 19.34
N ALA A 568 -8.09 -22.95 20.15
CA ALA A 568 -8.25 -22.99 21.61
C ALA A 568 -9.62 -22.47 22.09
N GLN A 569 -10.36 -21.79 21.22
CA GLN A 569 -11.67 -21.19 21.47
C GLN A 569 -12.82 -22.10 21.01
N GLY A 570 -12.51 -23.23 20.37
CA GLY A 570 -13.50 -24.18 19.87
C GLY A 570 -13.99 -23.87 18.45
N ALA A 571 -13.40 -22.90 17.75
CA ALA A 571 -13.74 -22.57 16.37
C ALA A 571 -13.06 -23.53 15.39
N TYR A 572 -13.79 -23.94 14.36
CA TYR A 572 -13.26 -24.79 13.29
C TYR A 572 -12.61 -23.92 12.21
N HIS A 573 -11.34 -24.22 11.91
CA HIS A 573 -10.59 -23.65 10.81
C HIS A 573 -10.35 -24.72 9.74
N TYR A 574 -10.47 -24.34 8.48
CA TYR A 574 -10.40 -25.25 7.35
C TYR A 574 -9.18 -24.97 6.49
N TYR A 575 -8.51 -26.02 6.04
CA TYR A 575 -7.25 -25.90 5.33
C TYR A 575 -7.16 -26.84 4.14
N LYS A 576 -6.36 -26.41 3.17
CA LYS A 576 -5.93 -27.19 2.02
C LYS A 576 -4.41 -27.27 1.98
N SER A 577 -3.83 -28.46 1.89
CA SER A 577 -2.37 -28.60 1.76
C SER A 577 -1.89 -28.15 0.37
N ARG A 578 -0.74 -27.45 0.31
CA ARG A 578 -0.12 -26.99 -0.95
C ARG A 578 0.69 -28.07 -1.65
N GLY A 579 1.12 -29.06 -0.90
CA GLY A 579 2.03 -30.12 -1.32
C GLY A 579 2.00 -31.26 -0.32
N TYR A 580 3.01 -32.13 -0.36
CA TYR A 580 3.24 -33.06 0.73
C TYR A 580 3.53 -32.29 2.02
N THR A 581 2.73 -32.55 3.06
CA THR A 581 2.89 -31.97 4.38
C THR A 581 3.22 -33.09 5.36
N ALA A 582 4.41 -33.01 5.95
CA ALA A 582 4.89 -33.97 6.93
C ALA A 582 4.13 -33.86 8.26
N ALA A 583 4.26 -34.90 9.08
CA ALA A 583 3.74 -34.93 10.43
C ALA A 583 4.20 -33.70 11.25
N ASN A 584 3.39 -33.36 12.24
CA ASN A 584 3.63 -32.27 13.20
C ASN A 584 3.71 -30.86 12.57
N THR A 585 3.31 -30.69 11.32
CA THR A 585 3.17 -29.36 10.70
C THR A 585 1.77 -28.83 10.97
N ASP A 586 1.59 -28.09 12.07
CA ASP A 586 0.27 -27.61 12.52
C ASP A 586 -0.26 -26.46 11.61
N PRO A 587 -1.44 -26.63 10.98
CA PRO A 587 -2.02 -25.60 10.13
C PRO A 587 -2.34 -24.28 10.84
N LEU A 588 -2.57 -24.27 12.17
CA LEU A 588 -2.82 -23.02 12.91
C LEU A 588 -1.59 -22.10 12.99
N SER A 589 -0.38 -22.66 12.85
CA SER A 589 0.87 -21.88 12.92
C SER A 589 1.68 -21.89 11.61
N ASN A 590 1.20 -22.61 10.59
CA ASN A 590 1.91 -22.79 9.32
C ASN A 590 0.97 -22.69 8.10
N SER A 591 0.11 -21.67 8.08
CA SER A 591 -0.83 -21.44 6.99
C SER A 591 -0.70 -20.04 6.39
N VAL A 592 -1.25 -19.91 5.18
CA VAL A 592 -1.53 -18.64 4.51
C VAL A 592 -3.02 -18.61 4.17
N LEU A 593 -3.71 -17.48 4.36
CA LEU A 593 -5.11 -17.38 3.94
C LEU A 593 -5.24 -17.52 2.42
N ASP A 594 -6.26 -18.25 1.97
CA ASP A 594 -6.58 -18.50 0.57
C ASP A 594 -6.77 -17.21 -0.26
N ILE A 595 -7.22 -16.13 0.38
CA ILE A 595 -7.36 -14.82 -0.24
C ILE A 595 -6.03 -14.29 -0.80
N TYR A 596 -4.89 -14.74 -0.27
CA TYR A 596 -3.57 -14.34 -0.77
C TYR A 596 -3.05 -15.26 -1.87
N TYR A 597 -3.69 -16.40 -2.10
CA TYR A 597 -3.29 -17.31 -3.15
C TYR A 597 -3.49 -16.65 -4.53
N GLN A 598 -2.45 -16.70 -5.38
CA GLN A 598 -2.39 -16.06 -6.71
C GLN A 598 -2.35 -14.51 -6.72
N VAL A 599 -2.08 -13.87 -5.58
CA VAL A 599 -1.74 -12.43 -5.57
C VAL A 599 -0.27 -12.27 -5.94
N TYR A 600 0.02 -11.62 -7.07
CA TYR A 600 1.38 -11.28 -7.51
C TYR A 600 1.91 -10.04 -6.77
N SER A 601 2.05 -10.14 -5.45
CA SER A 601 2.69 -9.11 -4.62
C SER A 601 4.20 -9.36 -4.51
N PRO A 602 5.06 -8.32 -4.41
CA PRO A 602 6.47 -8.48 -4.05
C PRO A 602 6.66 -9.10 -2.65
N ILE A 603 5.60 -9.15 -1.84
CA ILE A 603 5.58 -9.95 -0.62
C ILE A 603 5.77 -11.40 -1.02
N LYS A 604 6.90 -11.98 -0.59
CA LYS A 604 7.06 -13.43 -0.51
C LYS A 604 5.97 -13.95 0.43
N LEU A 605 4.79 -14.28 -0.11
CA LEU A 605 3.87 -15.20 0.57
C LEU A 605 4.68 -16.46 0.74
N ASP A 606 5.07 -16.70 1.99
CA ASP A 606 6.11 -17.65 2.29
C ASP A 606 5.75 -19.01 1.67
N THR A 607 6.54 -19.41 0.69
CA THR A 607 6.32 -20.66 -0.01
C THR A 607 6.59 -21.86 0.90
N ALA A 608 7.16 -21.62 2.09
CA ALA A 608 7.37 -22.62 3.12
C ALA A 608 6.10 -22.96 3.90
N GLN A 609 5.07 -22.08 3.98
CA GLN A 609 3.80 -22.47 4.59
C GLN A 609 3.17 -23.61 3.79
N LYS A 610 2.87 -24.70 4.48
CA LYS A 610 2.37 -25.95 3.88
C LYS A 610 0.86 -25.97 3.72
N TRP A 611 0.16 -25.10 4.44
CA TRP A 611 -1.30 -25.03 4.46
C TRP A 611 -1.82 -23.73 3.85
N ILE A 612 -2.95 -23.82 3.15
CA ILE A 612 -3.80 -22.70 2.78
C ILE A 612 -5.01 -22.75 3.68
N GLU A 613 -5.24 -21.73 4.50
CA GLU A 613 -6.47 -21.60 5.29
C GLU A 613 -7.59 -21.05 4.41
N LEU A 614 -8.75 -21.71 4.40
CA LEU A 614 -9.88 -21.38 3.55
C LEU A 614 -10.80 -20.42 4.28
N THR A 615 -10.91 -19.19 3.78
CA THR A 615 -11.85 -18.19 4.33
C THR A 615 -13.29 -18.46 3.93
N THR A 616 -13.48 -19.22 2.85
CA THR A 616 -14.78 -19.77 2.43
C THR A 616 -14.61 -21.25 2.08
N PRO A 617 -14.64 -22.17 3.07
CA PRO A 617 -14.50 -23.58 2.80
C PRO A 617 -15.65 -24.11 1.93
N TRP A 618 -15.32 -25.05 1.04
CA TRP A 618 -16.28 -25.71 0.16
C TRP A 618 -17.31 -26.48 0.99
N GLN A 619 -18.59 -26.13 0.83
CA GLN A 619 -19.73 -26.82 1.44
C GLN A 619 -20.31 -27.88 0.52
#